data_AF-A0A4T0D367-F1
#
_entry.id   AF-A0A4T0D367-F1
#
_cell.length_a   1.000
_cell.length_b   1.000
_cell.length_c   1.000
_cell.angle_alpha   90.00
_cell.angle_beta   90.00
_cell.angle_gamma   90.00
#
_symmetry.space_group_name_H-M   'P 1'
#
loop_
_entity.id
_entity.type
_entity.pdbx_description
1 polymer ?
#
loop_
_entity_poly.entity_id
_entity_poly.type
_entity_poly.pdbx_seq_one_letter_code
_entity_poly.pdbx_strand_id
1 'polypeptide(L)'
;MQPWTNFLIVVVTIFAAFASASSATAISSDSATYVAPLIENCPVGSSTCGKIKDKYLVMLREGYEPASHLSYISRTLHVDDPVKEWRMMWHGDGAYSVHKVSADSIEILRRDPGVEEIEE
;
A
#
# COMPACT_ATOMS: atom_id res chain seq x y z
N MET A 1 -46.12 13.49 58.09
CA MET A 1 -45.86 12.04 58.25
C MET A 1 -45.73 11.45 56.86
N GLN A 2 -44.50 11.14 56.46
CA GLN A 2 -44.18 10.37 55.26
C GLN A 2 -44.57 8.91 55.52
N PRO A 3 -45.00 8.16 54.49
CA PRO A 3 -44.22 6.96 54.21
C PRO A 3 -44.04 6.65 52.72
N TRP A 4 -42.88 6.07 52.47
CA TRP A 4 -42.60 4.97 51.54
C TRP A 4 -42.53 5.23 50.04
N THR A 5 -41.33 5.68 49.67
CA THR A 5 -40.54 5.20 48.53
C THR A 5 -40.66 3.68 48.34
N ASN A 6 -41.01 3.24 47.13
CA ASN A 6 -40.61 1.96 46.56
C ASN A 6 -40.31 2.17 45.07
N PHE A 7 -39.03 2.31 44.75
CA PHE A 7 -38.51 2.30 43.39
C PHE A 7 -38.26 0.86 42.97
N LEU A 8 -38.89 0.41 41.89
CA LEU A 8 -38.49 -0.79 41.17
C LEU A 8 -38.85 -0.63 39.70
N ILE A 9 -37.87 -0.32 38.84
CA ILE A 9 -37.72 -1.01 37.54
C ILE A 9 -36.21 -1.16 37.27
N VAL A 10 -35.81 -2.42 37.20
CA VAL A 10 -34.50 -2.91 36.80
C VAL A 10 -34.34 -2.70 35.30
N VAL A 11 -33.30 -1.98 34.88
CA VAL A 11 -32.83 -1.97 33.50
C VAL A 11 -31.40 -2.47 33.48
N VAL A 12 -31.22 -3.72 33.09
CA VAL A 12 -29.90 -4.27 32.75
C VAL A 12 -29.97 -4.72 31.29
N THR A 13 -29.74 -3.77 30.40
CA THR A 13 -29.45 -4.07 28.99
C THR A 13 -28.01 -4.56 28.91
N ILE A 14 -27.83 -5.85 28.64
CA ILE A 14 -26.53 -6.43 28.31
C ILE A 14 -26.18 -5.99 26.89
N PHE A 15 -25.44 -4.88 26.76
CA PHE A 15 -24.63 -4.66 25.57
C PHE A 15 -23.34 -5.45 25.78
N ALA A 16 -23.20 -6.56 25.05
CA ALA A 16 -21.91 -7.20 24.84
C ALA A 16 -21.05 -6.25 23.99
N ALA A 17 -20.43 -5.27 24.65
CA ALA A 17 -19.37 -4.48 24.05
C ALA A 17 -18.14 -5.39 23.94
N PHE A 18 -17.90 -5.88 22.73
CA PHE A 18 -16.63 -6.33 22.20
C PHE A 18 -15.47 -5.66 22.94
N ALA A 19 -14.70 -6.46 23.69
CA ALA A 19 -13.44 -6.00 24.22
C ALA A 19 -12.54 -5.68 23.03
N SER A 20 -12.49 -4.41 22.64
CA SER A 20 -11.44 -3.91 21.77
C SER A 20 -10.16 -4.03 22.55
N ALA A 21 -9.42 -5.11 22.33
CA ALA A 21 -8.02 -5.19 22.70
C ALA A 21 -7.31 -4.07 21.95
N SER A 22 -7.24 -2.89 22.56
CA SER A 22 -6.38 -1.82 22.11
C SER A 22 -4.96 -2.27 22.43
N SER A 23 -4.38 -3.00 21.50
CA SER A 23 -2.94 -3.15 21.38
C SER A 23 -2.41 -1.74 21.08
N ALA A 24 -2.13 -0.97 22.13
CA ALA A 24 -1.30 0.22 22.01
C ALA A 24 0.11 -0.28 21.71
N THR A 25 0.38 -0.63 20.45
CA THR A 25 1.73 -0.65 19.93
C THR A 25 2.26 0.76 20.10
N ALA A 26 3.34 0.89 20.87
CA ALA A 26 4.08 2.12 21.00
C ALA A 26 4.32 2.69 19.60
N ILE A 27 3.67 3.82 19.29
CA ILE A 27 4.00 4.61 18.11
C ILE A 27 5.34 5.25 18.45
N SER A 28 6.41 4.48 18.24
CA SER A 28 7.72 5.08 18.00
C SER A 28 7.49 6.03 16.84
N SER A 29 7.61 7.32 17.10
CA SER A 29 7.57 8.35 16.07
C SER A 29 8.87 8.32 15.27
N ASP A 30 9.32 7.13 14.88
CA ASP A 30 10.12 6.96 13.69
C ASP A 30 9.12 7.10 12.56
N SER A 31 9.15 8.24 11.87
CA SER A 31 8.57 8.36 10.54
C SER A 31 9.35 7.39 9.63
N ALA A 32 9.07 6.10 9.74
CA ALA A 32 9.62 5.09 8.86
C ALA A 32 9.20 5.52 7.45
N THR A 33 10.18 5.98 6.68
CA THR A 33 9.93 6.32 5.28
C THR A 33 9.47 5.04 4.63
N TYR A 34 8.26 5.05 4.09
CA TYR A 34 7.72 3.89 3.40
C TYR A 34 8.64 3.53 2.22
N VAL A 35 8.99 2.25 2.11
CA VAL A 35 9.76 1.70 1.01
C VAL A 35 9.12 0.36 0.64
N ALA A 36 8.58 0.28 -0.57
CA ALA A 36 8.04 -0.95 -1.14
C ALA A 36 9.16 -2.00 -1.30
N PRO A 37 8.86 -3.29 -1.09
CA PRO A 37 9.82 -4.36 -1.37
C PRO A 37 10.20 -4.40 -2.85
N LEU A 38 11.47 -4.71 -3.11
CA LEU A 38 12.00 -5.03 -4.44
C LEU A 38 12.36 -6.51 -4.46
N ILE A 39 11.74 -7.27 -5.37
CA ILE A 39 11.90 -8.72 -5.50
C ILE A 39 12.81 -8.99 -6.70
N GLU A 40 14.11 -9.15 -6.43
CA GLU A 40 15.16 -9.36 -7.46
C GLU A 40 15.25 -10.83 -7.93
N ASN A 41 14.78 -11.77 -7.10
CA ASN A 41 14.93 -13.19 -7.34
C ASN A 41 13.69 -13.96 -6.91
N CYS A 42 12.87 -14.30 -7.90
CA CYS A 42 11.77 -15.19 -7.65
C CYS A 42 12.23 -16.64 -7.51
N PRO A 43 11.64 -17.40 -6.58
CA PRO A 43 11.95 -18.79 -6.40
C PRO A 43 11.65 -19.58 -7.67
N VAL A 44 12.55 -20.49 -8.01
CA VAL A 44 12.41 -21.43 -9.13
C VAL A 44 11.09 -22.20 -8.98
N GLY A 45 10.18 -22.05 -9.94
CA GLY A 45 8.86 -22.70 -9.93
C GLY A 45 7.67 -21.79 -9.58
N SER A 46 7.88 -20.49 -9.31
CA SER A 46 6.78 -19.52 -9.20
C SER A 46 6.17 -19.26 -10.58
N SER A 47 4.88 -19.53 -10.75
CA SER A 47 4.12 -19.24 -11.98
C SER A 47 3.70 -17.77 -12.09
N THR A 48 3.81 -17.00 -11.01
CA THR A 48 3.46 -15.57 -10.99
C THR A 48 4.64 -14.68 -11.27
N CYS A 49 5.86 -15.15 -10.99
CA CYS A 49 7.04 -14.35 -11.24
C CYS A 49 7.69 -14.70 -12.57
N GLY A 50 7.22 -14.02 -13.61
CA GLY A 50 7.86 -14.01 -14.91
C GLY A 50 9.05 -13.06 -14.87
N LYS A 51 10.27 -13.59 -14.65
CA LYS A 51 11.50 -12.82 -14.94
C LYS A 51 11.48 -12.39 -16.40
N ILE A 52 11.20 -11.12 -16.67
CA ILE A 52 11.34 -10.54 -18.00
C ILE A 52 12.60 -9.69 -17.95
N LYS A 53 13.69 -10.25 -18.48
CA LYS A 53 14.99 -9.60 -18.55
C LYS A 53 14.87 -8.11 -18.96
N ASP A 54 15.50 -7.25 -18.17
CA ASP A 54 15.55 -5.79 -18.33
C ASP A 54 14.18 -5.07 -18.17
N LYS A 55 13.24 -5.67 -17.45
CA LYS A 55 11.95 -5.04 -17.09
C LYS A 55 11.71 -5.11 -15.60
N TYR A 56 10.95 -4.14 -15.10
CA TYR A 56 10.37 -4.21 -13.76
C TYR A 56 8.86 -4.31 -13.88
N LEU A 57 8.23 -5.14 -13.04
CA LEU A 57 6.79 -5.15 -12.81
C LEU A 57 6.52 -4.34 -11.55
N VAL A 58 5.74 -3.27 -11.67
CA VAL A 58 5.33 -2.44 -10.54
C VAL A 58 3.88 -2.74 -10.25
N MET A 59 3.59 -3.11 -9.01
CA MET A 59 2.24 -3.35 -8.52
C MET A 59 1.80 -2.21 -7.61
N LEU A 60 0.59 -1.74 -7.84
CA LEU A 60 -0.05 -0.68 -7.07
C LEU A 60 -1.00 -1.30 -6.06
N ARG A 61 -1.10 -0.65 -4.90
CA ARG A 61 -2.06 -1.02 -3.86
C ARG A 61 -3.48 -0.93 -4.39
N GLU A 62 -4.34 -1.82 -3.90
CA GLU A 62 -5.77 -1.79 -4.22
C GLU A 62 -6.38 -0.41 -3.91
N GLY A 63 -7.09 0.15 -4.90
CA GLY A 63 -7.71 1.47 -4.80
C GLY A 63 -6.78 2.66 -5.04
N TYR A 64 -5.48 2.44 -5.28
CA TYR A 64 -4.57 3.52 -5.68
C TYR A 64 -4.76 3.87 -7.15
N GLU A 65 -5.13 5.12 -7.42
CA GLU A 65 -5.42 5.55 -8.79
C GLU A 65 -4.14 5.65 -9.65
N PRO A 66 -4.13 5.07 -10.86
CA PRO A 66 -3.00 5.19 -11.80
C PRO A 66 -2.59 6.64 -12.08
N ALA A 67 -3.55 7.57 -12.12
CA ALA A 67 -3.28 9.00 -12.33
C ALA A 67 -2.48 9.62 -11.16
N SER A 68 -2.77 9.20 -9.92
CA SER A 68 -2.02 9.64 -8.73
C SER A 68 -0.58 9.13 -8.78
N HIS A 69 -0.39 7.89 -9.20
CA HIS A 69 0.93 7.29 -9.40
C HIS A 69 1.75 8.03 -10.47
N LEU A 70 1.17 8.29 -11.64
CA LEU A 70 1.84 9.02 -12.72
C LEU A 70 2.21 10.45 -12.30
N SER A 71 1.36 11.10 -11.50
CA SER A 71 1.66 12.41 -10.91
C SER A 71 2.85 12.34 -9.94
N TYR A 72 2.95 11.30 -9.11
CA TYR A 72 4.12 11.07 -8.25
C TYR A 72 5.40 10.91 -9.08
N ILE A 73 5.36 10.12 -10.15
CA ILE A 73 6.51 9.92 -11.05
C ILE A 73 6.97 11.25 -11.65
N SER A 74 6.05 12.01 -12.25
CA SER A 74 6.39 13.31 -12.86
C SER A 74 7.00 14.27 -11.84
N ARG A 75 6.44 14.36 -10.62
CA ARG A 75 6.91 15.28 -9.59
C ARG A 75 8.24 14.89 -8.95
N THR A 76 8.49 13.59 -8.77
CA THR A 76 9.64 13.12 -7.99
C THR A 76 10.81 12.75 -8.88
N LEU A 77 10.52 12.12 -10.03
CA LEU A 77 11.52 11.63 -10.96
C LEU A 77 11.74 12.57 -12.14
N HIS A 78 10.93 13.63 -12.27
CA HIS A 78 11.03 14.61 -13.35
C HIS A 78 10.98 13.97 -14.74
N VAL A 79 10.16 12.91 -14.85
CA VAL A 79 9.89 12.22 -16.12
C VAL A 79 8.58 12.76 -16.66
N ASP A 80 8.65 13.45 -17.80
CA ASP A 80 7.51 14.15 -18.39
C ASP A 80 6.48 13.18 -18.98
N ASP A 81 6.96 12.12 -19.65
CA ASP A 81 6.12 11.07 -20.23
C ASP A 81 6.70 9.68 -19.92
N PRO A 82 6.43 9.11 -18.72
CA PRO A 82 6.94 7.81 -18.35
C PRO A 82 6.38 6.68 -19.24
N VAL A 83 5.22 6.90 -19.88
CA VAL A 83 4.64 5.91 -20.80
C VAL A 83 5.56 5.71 -22.00
N LYS A 84 6.08 6.81 -22.56
CA LYS A 84 6.99 6.78 -23.70
C LYS A 84 8.44 6.50 -23.30
N GLU A 85 8.93 7.17 -22.28
CA GLU A 85 10.35 7.10 -21.88
C GLU A 85 10.71 5.72 -21.32
N TRP A 86 9.84 5.15 -20.49
CA TRP A 86 10.07 3.86 -19.85
C TRP A 86 9.36 2.71 -20.56
N ARG A 87 8.76 2.96 -21.73
CA ARG A 87 7.93 1.96 -22.46
C ARG A 87 6.94 1.26 -21.52
N MET A 88 6.24 2.05 -20.72
CA MET A 88 5.31 1.54 -19.72
C MET A 88 4.17 0.78 -20.41
N MET A 89 3.85 -0.40 -19.89
CA MET A 89 2.74 -1.22 -20.34
C MET A 89 1.86 -1.61 -19.17
N TRP A 90 0.63 -1.13 -19.14
CA TRP A 90 -0.34 -1.45 -18.10
C TRP A 90 -0.91 -2.86 -18.27
N HIS A 91 -1.03 -3.56 -17.14
CA HIS A 91 -1.66 -4.88 -16.99
C HIS A 91 -2.91 -4.73 -16.14
N GLY A 92 -3.91 -4.01 -16.66
CA GLY A 92 -5.09 -3.60 -15.90
C GLY A 92 -4.81 -2.37 -15.01
N ASP A 93 -5.61 -2.22 -13.95
CA ASP A 93 -5.61 -0.99 -13.13
C ASP A 93 -4.59 -1.04 -11.96
N GLY A 94 -4.07 -2.22 -11.64
CA GLY A 94 -3.24 -2.45 -10.45
C GLY A 94 -1.78 -2.79 -10.73
N ALA A 95 -1.35 -2.92 -11.99
CA ALA A 95 0.03 -3.27 -12.30
C ALA A 95 0.46 -2.76 -13.67
N TYR A 96 1.75 -2.49 -13.83
CA TYR A 96 2.35 -2.18 -15.12
C TYR A 96 3.79 -2.68 -15.19
N SER A 97 4.28 -2.94 -16.40
CA SER A 97 5.71 -3.18 -16.61
C SER A 97 6.40 -1.97 -17.22
N VAL A 98 7.63 -1.73 -16.80
CA VAL A 98 8.52 -0.69 -17.33
C VAL A 98 9.84 -1.29 -17.79
N HIS A 99 10.47 -0.63 -18.73
CA HIS A 99 11.74 -0.99 -19.33
C HIS A 99 12.61 0.28 -19.43
N LYS A 100 13.94 0.16 -19.53
CA LYS A 100 14.85 1.34 -19.58
C LYS A 100 14.76 2.27 -18.37
N VAL A 101 14.33 1.74 -17.24
CA VAL A 101 14.33 2.46 -15.96
C VAL A 101 15.68 2.25 -15.26
N SER A 102 16.22 3.32 -14.67
CA SER A 102 17.46 3.23 -13.87
C SER A 102 17.17 2.65 -12.47
N ALA A 103 18.17 2.00 -11.86
CA ALA A 103 18.04 1.49 -10.50
C ALA A 103 17.72 2.60 -9.47
N ASP A 104 18.27 3.80 -9.66
CA ASP A 104 17.97 4.96 -8.82
C ASP A 104 16.49 5.38 -8.93
N SER A 105 15.93 5.32 -10.15
CA SER A 105 14.52 5.60 -10.38
C SER A 105 13.62 4.55 -9.73
N ILE A 106 14.00 3.27 -9.74
CA ILE A 106 13.31 2.21 -8.99
C ILE A 106 13.35 2.51 -7.49
N GLU A 107 14.51 2.87 -6.95
CA GLU A 107 14.64 3.16 -5.52
C GLU A 107 13.76 4.33 -5.06
N ILE A 108 13.55 5.32 -5.92
CA ILE A 108 12.63 6.42 -5.67
C ILE A 108 11.16 6.00 -5.86
N LEU A 109 10.85 5.16 -6.86
CA LEU A 109 9.51 4.61 -7.08
C LEU A 109 9.03 3.79 -5.89
N ARG A 110 9.92 3.04 -5.24
CA ARG A 110 9.61 2.27 -4.03
C ARG A 110 9.10 3.15 -2.88
N ARG A 111 9.39 4.45 -2.91
CA ARG A 111 8.94 5.39 -1.87
C ARG A 111 7.55 5.97 -2.14
N ASP A 112 6.94 5.65 -3.29
CA ASP A 112 5.54 5.98 -3.54
C ASP A 112 4.66 5.14 -2.59
N PRO A 113 3.88 5.76 -1.69
CA PRO A 113 3.02 5.04 -0.75
C PRO A 113 1.96 4.17 -1.43
N GLY A 114 1.62 4.45 -2.69
CA GLY A 114 0.66 3.67 -3.46
C GLY A 114 1.27 2.50 -4.24
N VAL A 115 2.60 2.38 -4.30
CA VAL A 115 3.24 1.16 -4.78
C VAL A 115 3.14 0.10 -3.68
N GLU A 116 2.78 -1.12 -4.05
CA GLU A 116 2.73 -2.27 -3.16
C GLU A 116 4.06 -3.02 -3.17
N GLU A 117 4.54 -3.37 -4.36
CA GLU A 117 5.82 -4.04 -4.58
C GLU A 117 6.34 -3.86 -6.01
N ILE A 118 7.63 -4.13 -6.20
CA ILE A 118 8.30 -4.11 -7.50
C ILE A 118 9.06 -5.42 -7.71
N GLU A 119 8.89 -6.06 -8.86
CA GLU A 119 9.61 -7.28 -9.27
C GLU A 119 10.56 -6.99 -10.44
N GLU A 120 11.72 -7.65 -10.49
CA GLU A 120 12.73 -7.61 -11.58
C GLU A 120 12.75 -8.88 -12.46
#